data_AF-A0A7V9CQX7-F1
#
_entry.id   AF-A0A7V9CQX7-F1
#
_cell.length_a   1.000
_cell.length_b   1.000
_cell.length_c   1.000
_cell.angle_alpha   90.00
_cell.angle_beta   90.00
_cell.angle_gamma   90.00
#
_symmetry.space_group_name_H-M   'P 1'
#
loop_
_entity.id
_entity.type
_entity.pdbx_description
1 polymer ?
#
loop_
_entity_poly.entity_id
_entity_poly.type
_entity_poly.pdbx_seq_one_letter_code
_entity_poly.pdbx_strand_id
1 'polypeptide(L)'
;MSRLLIAAVCLASLPAAAAAAPTELRDGKAPLAIAGAAAGRSGDLAHARKIRAQINRRYLGPHGPKLAVTEASSTGVFESFSLLTTGLDEMRVIPADNGIYFAICPLRATCPYPARRAARPAEAFLPRRQALELALRTFIETSADVVAVSLPTARFVLFIAERQELAREADLPALATALAGDPAIAADASLRRSVDQLTYSRLFVPLGLEPTPTGRDTFTAMPLWPAGLR
;
A
#
# COMPACT_ATOMS: atom_id res chain seq x y z
N MET A 1 3.95 -64.05 -16.66
CA MET A 1 2.80 -63.36 -17.27
C MET A 1 3.36 -62.12 -17.96
N SER A 2 3.80 -62.27 -19.21
CA SER A 2 3.27 -61.60 -20.42
C SER A 2 3.59 -60.10 -20.49
N ARG A 3 4.19 -59.45 -21.50
CA ARG A 3 4.80 -59.69 -22.84
C ARG A 3 5.48 -58.31 -23.16
N LEU A 4 6.77 -58.21 -23.49
CA LEU A 4 7.41 -58.17 -24.83
C LEU A 4 7.12 -56.95 -25.74
N LEU A 5 8.19 -56.54 -26.48
CA LEU A 5 8.35 -55.61 -27.64
C LEU A 5 8.98 -54.24 -27.29
N ILE A 6 10.25 -53.91 -27.55
CA ILE A 6 11.12 -53.92 -28.77
C ILE A 6 10.60 -53.04 -29.91
N ALA A 7 11.28 -51.91 -30.16
CA ALA A 7 11.81 -51.39 -31.45
C ALA A 7 12.12 -49.88 -31.29
N ALA A 8 13.39 -49.45 -31.27
CA ALA A 8 14.28 -49.15 -32.41
C ALA A 8 13.94 -47.84 -33.15
N VAL A 9 14.68 -46.75 -32.89
CA VAL A 9 15.73 -46.12 -33.74
C VAL A 9 15.17 -45.33 -34.94
N CYS A 10 15.35 -44.00 -34.97
CA CYS A 10 16.22 -43.29 -35.93
C CYS A 10 16.11 -41.75 -35.87
N LEU A 11 17.27 -41.12 -36.10
CA LEU A 11 17.53 -39.71 -36.31
C LEU A 11 16.69 -39.12 -37.46
N ALA A 12 16.36 -37.83 -37.34
CA ALA A 12 16.31 -36.94 -38.50
C ALA A 12 16.81 -35.53 -38.10
N SER A 13 17.67 -35.02 -38.96
CA SER A 13 18.48 -33.82 -38.84
C SER A 13 17.74 -32.57 -39.35
N LEU A 14 18.08 -31.41 -38.75
CA LEU A 14 18.05 -30.00 -39.22
C LEU A 14 17.37 -29.63 -40.58
N PRO A 15 16.83 -28.39 -40.68
CA PRO A 15 17.70 -27.37 -41.27
C PRO A 15 17.76 -26.06 -40.47
N ALA A 16 18.95 -25.45 -40.54
CA ALA A 16 19.16 -24.04 -40.33
C ALA A 16 18.41 -23.24 -41.41
N ALA A 17 17.66 -22.22 -40.99
CA ALA A 17 17.25 -21.13 -41.86
C ALA A 17 17.88 -19.84 -41.34
N ALA A 18 18.93 -19.41 -42.02
CA ALA A 18 19.38 -18.03 -42.02
C ALA A 18 18.37 -17.21 -42.84
N ALA A 19 17.85 -16.13 -42.26
CA ALA A 19 17.31 -15.02 -43.04
C ALA A 19 17.36 -13.71 -42.24
N ALA A 20 18.19 -12.81 -42.75
CA ALA A 20 18.12 -11.35 -42.67
C ALA A 20 18.23 -10.67 -41.29
N ALA A 21 19.46 -10.25 -40.99
CA ALA A 21 19.66 -8.94 -40.38
C ALA A 21 19.09 -7.84 -41.31
N PRO A 22 18.48 -6.79 -40.76
CA PRO A 22 18.64 -5.45 -41.29
C PRO A 22 19.68 -4.73 -40.43
N THR A 23 20.82 -4.46 -41.05
CA THR A 23 21.78 -3.45 -40.59
C THR A 23 21.19 -2.07 -40.91
N GLU A 24 21.37 -1.15 -39.95
CA GLU A 24 21.29 0.32 -40.06
C GLU A 24 19.91 0.99 -40.16
N LEU A 25 19.50 1.71 -39.11
CA LEU A 25 19.84 3.14 -38.98
C LEU A 25 19.50 3.65 -37.57
N ARG A 26 20.36 4.56 -37.09
CA ARG A 26 20.23 5.40 -35.89
C ARG A 26 18.80 5.78 -35.50
N ASP A 27 18.45 5.53 -34.24
CA ASP A 27 18.28 6.64 -33.29
C ASP A 27 18.31 6.10 -31.85
N GLY A 28 19.34 6.52 -31.12
CA GLY A 28 19.47 6.30 -29.69
C GLY A 28 18.40 7.09 -28.93
N LYS A 29 17.21 6.51 -28.79
CA LYS A 29 16.25 6.85 -27.74
C LYS A 29 15.88 5.57 -27.01
N ALA A 30 16.65 5.25 -25.97
CA ALA A 30 16.11 4.48 -24.86
C ALA A 30 14.82 5.19 -24.37
N PRO A 31 13.80 4.43 -23.92
CA PRO A 31 12.46 4.97 -23.68
C PRO A 31 12.49 5.98 -22.53
N LEU A 32 12.45 7.27 -22.87
CA LEU A 32 12.36 8.37 -21.90
C LEU A 32 11.13 8.23 -20.97
N ALA A 33 10.08 7.52 -21.40
CA ALA A 33 8.89 7.27 -20.59
C ALA A 33 9.15 6.38 -19.37
N ILE A 34 10.01 5.34 -19.50
CA ILE A 34 10.30 4.42 -18.39
C ILE A 34 11.25 5.09 -17.38
N ALA A 35 12.24 5.84 -17.88
CA ALA A 35 13.14 6.64 -17.04
C ALA A 35 12.38 7.76 -16.29
N GLY A 36 11.43 8.43 -16.96
CA GLY A 36 10.57 9.45 -16.35
C GLY A 36 9.62 8.89 -15.29
N ALA A 37 9.00 7.73 -15.53
CA ALA A 37 8.14 7.06 -14.55
C ALA A 37 8.93 6.50 -13.35
N ALA A 38 10.15 5.99 -13.56
CA ALA A 38 11.02 5.55 -12.46
C ALA A 38 11.56 6.75 -11.63
N ALA A 39 11.96 7.83 -12.29
CA ALA A 39 12.39 9.06 -11.63
C ALA A 39 11.25 9.74 -10.85
N GLY A 40 10.04 9.79 -11.43
CA GLY A 40 8.82 10.27 -10.76
C GLY A 40 8.51 9.48 -9.49
N ARG A 41 8.52 8.14 -9.57
CA ARG A 41 8.33 7.26 -8.41
C ARG A 41 9.39 7.44 -7.33
N SER A 42 10.65 7.65 -7.72
CA SER A 42 11.72 7.97 -6.76
C SER A 42 11.50 9.33 -6.08
N GLY A 43 11.02 10.32 -6.83
CA GLY A 43 10.67 11.65 -6.31
C GLY A 43 9.52 11.57 -5.29
N ASP A 44 8.47 10.84 -5.62
CA ASP A 44 7.32 10.61 -4.74
C ASP A 44 7.72 9.90 -3.45
N LEU A 45 8.55 8.86 -3.53
CA LEU A 45 9.05 8.17 -2.34
C LEU A 45 9.94 9.09 -1.49
N ALA A 46 10.78 9.92 -2.11
CA ALA A 46 11.57 10.90 -1.37
C ALA A 46 10.68 11.91 -0.63
N HIS A 47 9.58 12.33 -1.26
CA HIS A 47 8.64 13.25 -0.67
C HIS A 47 7.79 12.60 0.44
N ALA A 48 7.34 11.36 0.24
CA ALA A 48 6.69 10.54 1.26
C ALA A 48 7.57 10.38 2.52
N ARG A 49 8.89 10.22 2.35
CA ARG A 49 9.84 10.18 3.48
C ARG A 49 9.92 11.53 4.22
N LYS A 50 9.77 12.66 3.54
CA LYS A 50 9.68 14.00 4.17
C LYS A 50 8.37 14.15 4.94
N ILE A 51 7.24 13.76 4.34
CA ILE A 51 5.92 13.73 5.00
C ILE A 51 6.00 12.91 6.28
N ARG A 52 6.54 11.68 6.18
CA ARG A 52 6.80 10.79 7.32
C ARG A 52 7.54 11.52 8.43
N ALA A 53 8.70 12.13 8.12
CA ALA A 53 9.53 12.80 9.12
C ALA A 53 8.80 13.96 9.83
N GLN A 54 8.02 14.74 9.08
CA GLN A 54 7.25 15.87 9.61
C GLN A 54 6.10 15.41 10.53
N ILE A 55 5.30 14.45 10.08
CA ILE A 55 4.22 13.86 10.89
C ILE A 55 4.81 13.17 12.13
N ASN A 56 5.87 12.39 11.95
CA ASN A 56 6.52 11.67 13.04
C ASN A 56 7.01 12.62 14.15
N ARG A 57 7.59 13.78 13.79
CA ARG A 57 7.99 14.81 14.75
C ARG A 57 6.82 15.28 15.62
N ARG A 58 5.64 15.45 15.03
CA ARG A 58 4.42 15.89 15.72
C ARG A 58 3.93 14.81 16.70
N TYR A 59 3.83 13.56 16.25
CA TYR A 59 3.30 12.46 17.06
C TYR A 59 4.27 11.95 18.15
N LEU A 60 5.57 12.19 17.97
CA LEU A 60 6.61 11.88 18.96
C LEU A 60 6.96 13.03 19.89
N GLY A 61 6.38 14.22 19.68
CA GLY A 61 6.62 15.40 20.51
C GLY A 61 6.34 15.16 22.00
N PRO A 62 6.75 16.08 22.90
CA PRO A 62 6.62 15.92 24.35
C PRO A 62 5.23 15.45 24.82
N HIS A 63 4.16 16.03 24.25
CA HIS A 63 2.76 15.69 24.54
C HIS A 63 2.11 14.76 23.51
N GLY A 64 2.86 14.32 22.49
CA GLY A 64 2.33 13.48 21.42
C GLY A 64 2.02 12.05 21.88
N PRO A 65 1.19 11.30 21.13
CA PRO A 65 0.72 9.96 21.47
C PRO A 65 1.80 8.87 21.43
N LYS A 66 3.06 9.23 21.16
CA LYS A 66 4.22 8.33 21.08
C LYS A 66 4.02 7.24 20.03
N LEU A 67 3.47 7.62 18.88
CA LEU A 67 3.34 6.78 17.69
C LEU A 67 4.37 7.20 16.64
N ALA A 68 5.30 6.29 16.36
CA ALA A 68 6.33 6.46 15.36
C ALA A 68 5.86 5.97 13.99
N VAL A 69 6.20 6.68 12.91
CA VAL A 69 6.11 6.14 11.55
C VAL A 69 7.50 5.64 11.15
N THR A 70 7.69 4.32 11.10
CA THR A 70 9.03 3.70 10.98
C THR A 70 9.45 3.48 9.55
N GLU A 71 8.49 3.27 8.65
CA GLU A 71 8.75 2.97 7.24
C GLU A 71 8.04 3.96 6.31
N ALA A 72 8.69 4.24 5.18
CA ALA A 72 8.07 4.80 3.98
C ALA A 72 8.74 4.11 2.79
N SER A 73 7.98 3.29 2.08
CA SER A 73 8.43 2.48 0.93
C SER A 73 7.39 2.53 -0.19
N SER A 74 7.75 2.02 -1.37
CA SER A 74 6.81 1.88 -2.47
C SER A 74 6.03 0.57 -2.29
N THR A 75 4.76 0.56 -2.68
CA THR A 75 3.97 -0.68 -2.83
C THR A 75 4.35 -1.48 -4.07
N GLY A 76 5.41 -1.06 -4.79
CA GLY A 76 5.98 -1.72 -5.96
C GLY A 76 6.52 -3.15 -5.75
N VAL A 77 6.25 -3.78 -4.62
CA VAL A 77 6.36 -5.24 -4.44
C VAL A 77 5.06 -5.97 -4.77
N PHE A 78 3.92 -5.30 -4.71
CA PHE A 78 2.60 -5.84 -5.05
C PHE A 78 2.12 -5.34 -6.42
N GLU A 79 1.50 -6.22 -7.20
CA GLU A 79 0.78 -5.82 -8.41
C GLU A 79 -0.51 -5.07 -8.05
N SER A 80 -1.27 -5.61 -7.10
CA SER A 80 -2.56 -5.08 -6.71
C SER A 80 -2.94 -5.42 -5.26
N PHE A 81 -3.93 -4.69 -4.75
CA PHE A 81 -4.69 -5.04 -3.56
C PHE A 81 -6.05 -5.60 -3.98
N SER A 82 -6.35 -6.83 -3.60
CA SER A 82 -7.67 -7.44 -3.77
C SER A 82 -8.44 -7.33 -2.44
N LEU A 83 -9.35 -6.37 -2.39
CA LEU A 83 -10.16 -6.08 -1.22
C LEU A 83 -11.52 -6.77 -1.37
N LEU A 84 -11.77 -7.76 -0.54
CA LEU A 84 -13.07 -8.42 -0.49
C LEU A 84 -14.10 -7.46 0.12
N THR A 85 -15.38 -7.58 -0.24
CA THR A 85 -16.45 -6.92 0.49
C THR A 85 -16.82 -7.73 1.73
N THR A 86 -17.65 -7.13 2.60
CA THR A 86 -18.19 -7.79 3.79
C THR A 86 -18.88 -9.13 3.50
N GLY A 87 -19.55 -9.25 2.35
CA GLY A 87 -20.24 -10.47 1.93
C GLY A 87 -19.34 -11.53 1.32
N LEU A 88 -18.06 -11.20 1.06
CA LEU A 88 -17.11 -11.99 0.26
C LEU A 88 -17.63 -12.34 -1.14
N ASP A 89 -18.68 -11.64 -1.58
CA ASP A 89 -19.40 -11.82 -2.83
C ASP A 89 -18.85 -10.91 -3.93
N GLU A 90 -18.30 -9.77 -3.54
CA GLU A 90 -17.66 -8.82 -4.41
C GLU A 90 -16.18 -8.65 -4.05
N MET A 91 -15.36 -8.52 -5.08
CA MET A 91 -13.93 -8.25 -4.94
C MET A 91 -13.62 -6.96 -5.68
N ARG A 92 -12.95 -6.05 -4.97
CA ARG A 92 -12.42 -4.82 -5.54
C ARG A 92 -10.92 -4.93 -5.69
N VAL A 93 -10.45 -4.79 -6.92
CA VAL A 93 -9.01 -4.83 -7.24
C VAL A 93 -8.49 -3.42 -7.43
N ILE A 94 -7.43 -3.07 -6.71
CA ILE A 94 -6.78 -1.76 -6.76
C ILE A 94 -5.33 -1.95 -7.22
N PRO A 95 -4.89 -1.30 -8.32
CA PRO A 95 -3.49 -1.32 -8.72
C PRO A 95 -2.55 -0.75 -7.64
N ALA A 96 -1.40 -1.40 -7.43
CA ALA A 96 -0.43 -1.03 -6.38
C ALA A 96 0.91 -0.52 -6.97
N ASP A 97 1.00 -0.34 -8.27
CA ASP A 97 2.18 0.09 -9.02
C ASP A 97 2.64 1.52 -8.70
N ASN A 98 1.70 2.41 -8.38
CA ASN A 98 1.95 3.80 -8.01
C ASN A 98 1.51 4.12 -6.56
N GLY A 99 1.76 3.21 -5.63
CA GLY A 99 1.40 3.39 -4.23
C GLY A 99 2.58 3.58 -3.28
N ILE A 100 2.26 4.10 -2.10
CA ILE A 100 3.19 4.31 -0.98
C ILE A 100 2.71 3.51 0.23
N TYR A 101 3.64 2.82 0.87
CA TYR A 101 3.43 2.10 2.11
C TYR A 101 4.08 2.83 3.30
N PHE A 102 3.36 2.93 4.41
CA PHE A 102 3.87 3.37 5.70
C PHE A 102 3.62 2.32 6.78
N ALA A 103 4.42 2.34 7.86
CA ALA A 103 4.18 1.54 9.05
C ALA A 103 4.17 2.42 10.30
N ILE A 104 3.09 2.35 11.07
CA ILE A 104 2.94 3.05 12.35
C ILE A 104 3.19 2.07 13.49
N CYS A 105 3.97 2.49 14.48
CA CYS A 105 4.26 1.70 15.68
C CYS A 105 4.26 2.55 16.94
N PRO A 106 3.95 1.97 18.11
CA PRO A 106 4.25 2.60 19.37
C PRO A 106 5.77 2.83 19.51
N LEU A 107 6.16 3.93 20.14
CA LEU A 107 7.55 4.26 20.39
C LEU A 107 8.25 3.11 21.14
N ARG A 108 9.42 2.69 20.65
CA ARG A 108 10.23 1.54 21.14
C ARG A 108 9.60 0.15 20.95
N ALA A 109 8.48 0.03 20.24
CA ALA A 109 7.98 -1.27 19.83
C ALA A 109 8.65 -1.73 18.52
N THR A 110 8.64 -3.04 18.27
CA THR A 110 9.04 -3.62 16.99
C THR A 110 7.90 -3.49 15.97
N CYS A 111 8.25 -3.17 14.73
CA CYS A 111 7.33 -3.03 13.61
C CYS A 111 7.44 -4.19 12.61
N PRO A 112 6.41 -4.45 11.81
CA PRO A 112 5.04 -3.89 11.88
C PRO A 112 4.17 -4.59 12.96
N TYR A 113 4.73 -5.54 13.70
CA TYR A 113 4.03 -6.36 14.70
C TYR A 113 4.44 -6.00 16.12
N PRO A 114 3.84 -4.98 16.75
CA PRO A 114 4.11 -4.70 18.14
C PRO A 114 3.64 -5.87 19.02
N ALA A 115 4.37 -6.14 20.10
CA ALA A 115 3.91 -7.10 21.11
C ALA A 115 2.52 -6.70 21.63
N ARG A 116 1.67 -7.67 21.98
CA ARG A 116 0.26 -7.45 22.40
C ARG A 116 0.10 -6.33 23.44
N ARG A 117 1.02 -6.22 24.40
CA ARG A 117 1.02 -5.18 25.45
C ARG A 117 1.22 -3.74 24.93
N ALA A 118 1.86 -3.58 23.79
CA ALA A 118 2.14 -2.29 23.15
C ALA A 118 1.16 -2.01 22.00
N ALA A 119 0.52 -3.05 21.46
CA ALA A 119 -0.45 -2.92 20.39
C ALA A 119 -1.64 -2.03 20.78
N ARG A 120 -2.26 -1.42 19.77
CA ARG A 120 -3.50 -0.65 19.87
C ARG A 120 -4.62 -1.40 19.16
N PRO A 121 -5.88 -1.24 19.61
CA PRO A 121 -7.04 -1.65 18.81
C PRO A 121 -7.03 -0.97 17.44
N ALA A 122 -7.55 -1.63 16.41
CA ALA A 122 -7.60 -1.06 15.06
C ALA A 122 -8.51 0.18 15.00
N GLU A 123 -9.47 0.25 15.92
CA GLU A 123 -10.47 1.30 16.11
C GLU A 123 -9.90 2.49 16.85
N ALA A 124 -8.69 2.37 17.41
CA ALA A 124 -8.08 3.46 18.15
C ALA A 124 -7.97 4.69 17.24
N PHE A 125 -8.54 5.79 17.72
CA PHE A 125 -8.64 7.03 16.95
C PHE A 125 -7.28 7.57 16.50
N LEU A 126 -6.28 7.57 17.38
CA LEU A 126 -4.98 8.21 17.12
C LEU A 126 -4.18 7.53 15.98
N PRO A 127 -4.03 6.19 15.94
CA PRO A 127 -3.45 5.53 14.76
C PRO A 127 -4.22 5.79 13.46
N ARG A 128 -5.57 5.76 13.49
CA ARG A 128 -6.39 6.03 12.30
C ARG A 128 -6.25 7.47 11.81
N ARG A 129 -6.26 8.43 12.74
CA ARG A 129 -5.97 9.85 12.47
C ARG A 129 -4.60 10.00 11.79
N GLN A 130 -3.56 9.33 12.30
CA GLN A 130 -2.21 9.39 11.74
C GLN A 130 -2.13 8.75 10.34
N ALA A 131 -2.78 7.61 10.14
CA ALA A 131 -2.85 6.95 8.85
C ALA A 131 -3.56 7.83 7.80
N LEU A 132 -4.67 8.47 8.19
CA LEU A 132 -5.39 9.41 7.33
C LEU A 132 -4.54 10.65 7.02
N GLU A 133 -3.84 11.23 8.00
CA GLU A 133 -2.95 12.38 7.79
C GLU A 133 -1.80 12.03 6.82
N LEU A 134 -1.21 10.83 6.95
CA LEU A 134 -0.20 10.32 6.01
C LEU A 134 -0.76 10.20 4.59
N ALA A 135 -1.95 9.62 4.43
CA ALA A 135 -2.59 9.43 3.13
C ALA A 135 -2.93 10.77 2.47
N LEU A 136 -3.59 11.67 3.19
CA LEU A 136 -3.98 12.99 2.68
C LEU A 136 -2.77 13.78 2.19
N ARG A 137 -1.72 13.89 3.03
CA ARG A 137 -0.51 14.61 2.65
C ARG A 137 0.21 13.97 1.46
N THR A 138 0.23 12.64 1.41
CA THR A 138 0.83 11.92 0.28
C THR A 138 0.05 12.21 -1.00
N PHE A 139 -1.28 12.19 -0.99
CA PHE A 139 -2.09 12.50 -2.16
C PHE A 139 -1.98 13.96 -2.61
N ILE A 140 -1.86 14.90 -1.67
CA ILE A 140 -1.72 16.33 -2.00
C ILE A 140 -0.34 16.63 -2.61
N GLU A 141 0.72 15.97 -2.14
CA GLU A 141 2.09 16.39 -2.43
C GLU A 141 2.88 15.44 -3.33
N THR A 142 2.31 14.31 -3.72
CA THR A 142 2.94 13.31 -4.61
C THR A 142 1.99 12.92 -5.73
N SER A 143 2.43 12.09 -6.67
CA SER A 143 1.55 11.48 -7.68
C SER A 143 0.94 10.15 -7.27
N ALA A 144 1.18 9.65 -6.05
CA ALA A 144 0.71 8.32 -5.62
C ALA A 144 -0.82 8.18 -5.66
N ASP A 145 -1.33 7.06 -6.15
CA ASP A 145 -2.77 6.82 -6.27
C ASP A 145 -3.34 6.02 -5.10
N VAL A 146 -2.47 5.29 -4.40
CA VAL A 146 -2.82 4.44 -3.25
C VAL A 146 -1.86 4.69 -2.10
N VAL A 147 -2.40 4.73 -0.89
CA VAL A 147 -1.61 4.72 0.34
C VAL A 147 -2.07 3.57 1.21
N ALA A 148 -1.13 2.70 1.58
CA ALA A 148 -1.32 1.63 2.54
C ALA A 148 -0.55 1.95 3.82
N VAL A 149 -1.19 1.81 4.98
CA VAL A 149 -0.58 2.08 6.28
C VAL A 149 -0.79 0.89 7.20
N SER A 150 0.30 0.25 7.62
CA SER A 150 0.22 -0.76 8.69
C SER A 150 -0.04 -0.07 10.03
N LEU A 151 -1.14 -0.46 10.66
CA LEU A 151 -1.56 0.04 11.96
C LEU A 151 -0.88 -0.73 13.10
N PRO A 152 -0.66 -0.09 14.26
CA PRO A 152 0.07 -0.66 15.40
C PRO A 152 -0.77 -1.68 16.18
N THR A 153 -1.37 -2.67 15.52
CA THR A 153 -2.28 -3.63 16.16
C THR A 153 -1.59 -4.97 16.46
N ALA A 154 -2.24 -5.81 17.25
CA ALA A 154 -1.71 -7.12 17.61
C ALA A 154 -1.77 -8.12 16.43
N ARG A 155 -2.58 -7.81 15.42
CA ARG A 155 -2.64 -8.52 14.12
C ARG A 155 -2.13 -7.59 13.02
N PHE A 156 -1.89 -8.12 11.83
CA PHE A 156 -1.66 -7.22 10.70
C PHE A 156 -2.99 -6.58 10.32
N VAL A 157 -3.09 -5.26 10.43
CA VAL A 157 -4.23 -4.49 9.93
C VAL A 157 -3.66 -3.36 9.10
N LEU A 158 -4.17 -3.24 7.88
CA LEU A 158 -3.83 -2.14 6.98
C LEU A 158 -4.99 -1.14 6.93
N PHE A 159 -4.65 0.13 6.97
CA PHE A 159 -5.48 1.18 6.39
C PHE A 159 -5.11 1.32 4.91
N ILE A 160 -6.07 1.17 3.99
CA ILE A 160 -5.83 1.31 2.54
C ILE A 160 -6.74 2.41 2.01
N ALA A 161 -6.16 3.42 1.38
CA ALA A 161 -6.89 4.53 0.77
C ALA A 161 -6.48 4.72 -0.69
N GLU A 162 -7.47 5.08 -1.50
CA GLU A 162 -7.28 5.53 -2.88
C GLU A 162 -7.55 7.03 -3.00
N ARG A 163 -6.71 7.71 -3.76
CA ARG A 163 -6.79 9.16 -4.01
C ARG A 163 -8.19 9.57 -4.47
N GLN A 164 -8.70 8.92 -5.52
CA GLN A 164 -9.96 9.29 -6.18
C GLN A 164 -11.19 9.00 -5.32
N GLU A 165 -11.12 7.99 -4.46
CA GLU A 165 -12.22 7.68 -3.55
C GLU A 165 -12.26 8.68 -2.40
N LEU A 166 -11.10 8.96 -1.79
CA LEU A 166 -11.03 9.91 -0.69
C LEU A 166 -11.40 11.33 -1.16
N ALA A 167 -11.00 11.72 -2.37
CA ALA A 167 -11.34 13.02 -2.97
C ALA A 167 -12.84 13.16 -3.29
N ARG A 168 -13.58 12.06 -3.44
CA ARG A 168 -15.05 12.09 -3.60
C ARG A 168 -15.78 12.28 -2.27
N GLU A 169 -15.17 11.86 -1.17
CA GLU A 169 -15.77 11.91 0.17
C GLU A 169 -15.40 13.15 0.97
N ALA A 170 -14.25 13.78 0.68
CA ALA A 170 -13.74 14.91 1.45
C ALA A 170 -12.89 15.89 0.62
N ASP A 171 -12.91 17.16 1.03
CA ASP A 171 -11.91 18.16 0.62
C ASP A 171 -10.56 17.83 1.28
N LEU A 172 -9.63 17.26 0.49
CA LEU A 172 -8.36 16.78 1.02
C LEU A 172 -7.50 17.91 1.62
N PRO A 173 -7.29 19.06 0.95
CA PRO A 173 -6.56 20.19 1.54
C PRO A 173 -7.16 20.71 2.84
N ALA A 174 -8.49 20.90 2.90
CA ALA A 174 -9.15 21.38 4.11
C ALA A 174 -9.00 20.38 5.27
N LEU A 175 -9.19 19.08 5.00
CA LEU A 175 -9.05 18.04 6.00
C LEU A 175 -7.60 17.87 6.47
N ALA A 176 -6.62 17.95 5.56
CA ALA A 176 -5.20 17.92 5.91
C ALA A 176 -4.82 19.09 6.82
N THR A 177 -5.38 20.28 6.56
CA THR A 177 -5.19 21.47 7.42
C THR A 177 -5.79 21.24 8.80
N ALA A 178 -7.01 20.70 8.88
CA ALA A 178 -7.65 20.38 10.16
C ALA A 178 -6.84 19.34 10.98
N LEU A 179 -6.24 18.36 10.31
CA LEU A 179 -5.41 17.32 10.95
C LEU A 179 -4.00 17.80 11.32
N ALA A 180 -3.54 18.94 10.82
CA ALA A 180 -2.22 19.49 11.13
C ALA A 180 -2.09 20.02 12.59
N GLY A 181 -3.20 20.14 13.32
CA GLY A 181 -3.17 20.47 14.76
C GLY A 181 -2.46 19.41 15.62
N ASP A 182 -2.22 19.74 16.90
CA ASP A 182 -1.62 18.83 17.88
C ASP A 182 -2.50 17.57 18.04
N PRO A 183 -2.00 16.35 17.78
CA PRO A 183 -2.79 15.12 17.92
C PRO A 183 -3.33 14.88 19.33
N ALA A 184 -2.73 15.44 20.37
CA ALA A 184 -3.19 15.29 21.75
C ALA A 184 -4.37 16.20 22.11
N ILE A 185 -4.55 17.30 21.38
CA ILE A 185 -5.51 18.37 21.71
C ILE A 185 -6.57 18.55 20.61
N ALA A 186 -6.18 18.42 19.34
CA ALA A 186 -7.00 18.66 18.16
C ALA A 186 -7.88 17.46 17.79
N ALA A 187 -8.82 17.13 18.66
CA ALA A 187 -9.85 16.12 18.42
C ALA A 187 -11.23 16.64 18.87
N ASP A 188 -11.67 17.79 18.33
CA ASP A 188 -13.06 18.17 18.48
C ASP A 188 -14.00 17.10 17.90
N ALA A 189 -15.27 17.12 18.33
CA ALA A 189 -16.23 16.09 17.98
C ALA A 189 -16.48 15.98 16.46
N SER A 190 -16.30 17.07 15.70
CA SER A 190 -16.52 17.10 14.26
C SER A 190 -15.38 16.38 13.54
N LEU A 191 -14.14 16.78 13.83
CA LEU A 191 -12.95 16.15 13.24
C LEU A 191 -12.89 14.66 13.58
N ARG A 192 -13.25 14.30 14.81
CA ARG A 192 -13.31 12.89 15.22
C ARG A 192 -14.29 12.09 14.37
N ARG A 193 -15.49 12.63 14.12
CA ARG A 193 -16.50 12.00 13.27
C ARG A 193 -16.03 11.84 11.83
N SER A 194 -15.36 12.85 11.27
CA SER A 194 -14.80 12.76 9.92
C SER A 194 -13.72 11.68 9.82
N VAL A 195 -12.80 11.60 10.78
CA VAL A 195 -11.79 10.52 10.81
C VAL A 195 -12.46 9.17 10.92
N ASP A 196 -13.45 9.00 11.80
CA ASP A 196 -14.19 7.76 11.96
C ASP A 196 -14.86 7.33 10.64
N GLN A 197 -15.65 8.21 10.04
CA GLN A 197 -16.35 7.95 8.78
C GLN A 197 -15.38 7.56 7.65
N LEU A 198 -14.25 8.27 7.53
CA LEU A 198 -13.31 8.05 6.43
C LEU A 198 -12.38 6.85 6.65
N THR A 199 -12.21 6.35 7.87
CA THR A 199 -11.22 5.31 8.15
C THR A 199 -11.82 3.93 8.40
N TYR A 200 -13.04 3.82 8.93
CA TYR A 200 -13.60 2.49 9.28
C TYR A 200 -13.81 1.58 8.08
N SER A 201 -14.31 2.10 6.95
CA SER A 201 -14.46 1.34 5.70
C SER A 201 -13.14 0.95 5.03
N ARG A 202 -12.02 1.48 5.55
CA ARG A 202 -10.68 1.37 4.96
C ARG A 202 -9.73 0.51 5.78
N LEU A 203 -10.23 -0.21 6.79
CA LEU A 203 -9.44 -1.12 7.61
C LEU A 203 -9.55 -2.54 7.06
N PHE A 204 -8.42 -3.17 6.78
CA PHE A 204 -8.35 -4.48 6.15
C PHE A 204 -7.42 -5.43 6.90
N VAL A 205 -7.84 -6.69 7.01
CA VAL A 205 -7.06 -7.79 7.55
C VAL A 205 -6.58 -8.65 6.38
N PRO A 206 -5.27 -8.93 6.26
CA PRO A 206 -4.77 -9.80 5.18
C PRO A 206 -5.35 -11.20 5.30
N LEU A 207 -5.61 -11.80 4.14
CA LEU A 207 -5.85 -13.22 3.98
C LEU A 207 -4.60 -13.92 3.45
N GLY A 208 -3.82 -13.25 2.60
CA GLY A 208 -2.57 -13.79 2.07
C GLY A 208 -2.03 -13.00 0.89
N LEU A 209 -1.01 -13.58 0.26
CA LEU A 209 -0.46 -13.15 -1.02
C LEU A 209 -0.82 -14.19 -2.08
N GLU A 210 -1.25 -13.74 -3.25
CA GLU A 210 -1.58 -14.58 -4.39
C GLU A 210 -0.66 -14.25 -5.57
N PRO A 211 -0.03 -15.25 -6.22
CA PRO A 211 0.82 -15.00 -7.37
C PRO A 211 0.00 -14.52 -8.56
N THR A 212 0.56 -13.60 -9.35
CA THR A 212 -0.08 -13.07 -10.55
C THR A 212 0.57 -13.57 -11.84
N PRO A 213 -0.11 -13.48 -13.00
CA PRO A 213 0.47 -13.83 -14.29
C PRO A 213 1.71 -13.01 -14.67
N THR A 214 1.90 -11.82 -14.09
CA THR A 214 3.08 -10.98 -14.34
C THR A 214 4.31 -11.41 -13.51
N GLY A 215 4.14 -12.40 -12.62
CA GLY A 215 5.19 -12.89 -11.72
C GLY A 215 5.36 -12.06 -10.44
N ARG A 216 4.41 -11.16 -10.15
CA ARG A 216 4.33 -10.39 -8.89
C ARG A 216 3.26 -11.00 -7.98
N ASP A 217 3.08 -10.41 -6.80
CA ASP A 217 2.05 -10.85 -5.85
C ASP A 217 0.89 -9.84 -5.77
N THR A 218 -0.32 -10.36 -5.58
CA THR A 218 -1.52 -9.61 -5.17
C THR A 218 -1.71 -9.78 -3.67
N PHE A 219 -1.93 -8.68 -2.96
CA PHE A 219 -2.29 -8.70 -1.55
C PHE A 219 -3.81 -8.84 -1.41
N THR A 220 -4.27 -9.99 -0.91
CA THR A 220 -5.71 -10.25 -0.69
C THR A 220 -6.06 -9.95 0.76
N ALA A 221 -7.12 -9.17 0.99
CA ALA A 221 -7.56 -8.81 2.32
C ALA A 221 -9.08 -8.64 2.43
N MET A 222 -9.60 -8.87 3.64
CA MET A 222 -11.00 -8.66 3.98
C MET A 222 -11.17 -7.43 4.87
N PRO A 223 -12.30 -6.72 4.80
CA PRO A 223 -12.55 -5.53 5.58
C PRO A 223 -12.73 -5.95 7.03
N LEU A 224 -12.17 -5.18 7.95
CA LEU A 224 -12.30 -5.41 9.38
C LEU A 224 -13.72 -5.07 9.86
N TRP A 225 -14.39 -4.10 9.22
CA TRP A 225 -15.77 -3.72 9.48
C TRP A 225 -16.72 -4.22 8.40
N PRO A 226 -17.93 -4.69 8.74
CA PRO A 226 -18.59 -4.72 10.04
C PRO A 226 -18.43 -6.06 10.79
N ALA A 227 -17.36 -6.82 10.57
CA ALA A 227 -17.14 -8.16 11.16
C ALA A 227 -17.03 -8.20 12.71
N GLY A 228 -17.54 -7.18 13.41
CA GLY A 228 -17.72 -7.10 14.86
C GLY A 228 -18.44 -5.83 15.32
N LEU A 229 -19.67 -5.58 14.87
CA LEU A 229 -20.67 -4.97 15.76
C LEU A 229 -21.05 -6.03 16.80
N ARG A 230 -20.33 -6.04 17.93
CA ARG A 230 -20.75 -6.50 19.26
C ARG A 230 -19.65 -6.25 20.29
#